data_AF-A0A7W0NMX6-F1
#
_entry.id   AF-A0A7W0NMX6-F1
#
_cell.length_a   1.000
_cell.length_b   1.000
_cell.length_c   1.000
_cell.angle_alpha   90.00
_cell.angle_beta   90.00
_cell.angle_gamma   90.00
#
_symmetry.space_group_name_H-M   'P 1'
#
loop_
_entity.id
_entity.type
_entity.pdbx_description
1 polymer ?
#
loop_
_entity_poly.entity_id
_entity_poly.type
_entity_poly.pdbx_seq_one_letter_code
_entity_poly.pdbx_strand_id
1 'polypeptide(L)' 'KRAAQPSEIARLAVFLASSDADYVTGATYVMDGGLMRNLGQGA' A
#
# COMPACT_ATOMS: atom_id res chain seq x y z
N LYS A 1 -15.40 0.94 -6.06
CA LYS A 1 -14.01 0.61 -5.65
C LYS A 1 -13.72 -0.84 -6.01
N ARG A 2 -12.47 -1.23 -6.29
CA ARG A 2 -12.09 -2.61 -6.62
C ARG A 2 -10.99 -3.11 -5.70
N ALA A 3 -10.86 -4.43 -5.58
CA ALA A 3 -9.69 -5.04 -4.96
C ALA A 3 -8.42 -4.70 -5.76
N ALA A 4 -7.30 -4.60 -5.05
CA ALA A 4 -5.99 -4.47 -5.67
C ALA A 4 -5.65 -5.75 -6.44
N GLN A 5 -5.01 -5.61 -7.59
CA GLN A 5 -4.39 -6.70 -8.31
C GLN A 5 -3.02 -7.02 -7.67
N PRO A 6 -2.55 -8.28 -7.70
CA PRO A 6 -1.27 -8.65 -7.10
C PRO A 6 -0.09 -7.81 -7.60
N SER A 7 -0.11 -7.43 -8.89
CA SER A 7 0.93 -6.60 -9.49
C SER A 7 1.01 -5.19 -8.88
N GLU A 8 -0.07 -4.68 -8.32
CA GLU A 8 -0.11 -3.36 -7.69
C GLU A 8 0.58 -3.37 -6.32
N ILE A 9 0.40 -4.44 -5.54
CA ILE A 9 1.09 -4.64 -4.27
C ILE A 9 2.57 -4.97 -4.51
N ALA A 10 2.86 -5.80 -5.52
CA ALA A 10 4.23 -6.19 -5.86
C ALA A 10 5.11 -4.98 -6.21
N ARG A 11 4.58 -3.94 -6.84
CA ARG A 11 5.36 -2.73 -7.15
C ARG A 11 5.83 -2.00 -5.90
N LEU A 12 4.99 -1.88 -4.86
CA LEU A 12 5.43 -1.30 -3.59
C LEU A 12 6.46 -2.21 -2.91
N ALA A 13 6.24 -3.53 -2.92
CA ALA A 13 7.19 -4.47 -2.34
C ALA A 13 8.57 -4.39 -3.00
N VAL A 14 8.63 -4.30 -4.34
CA VAL A 14 9.87 -4.12 -5.10
C VAL A 14 10.54 -2.78 -4.78
N PHE A 15 9.77 -1.69 -4.67
CA PHE A 15 10.31 -0.40 -4.25
C PHE A 15 10.92 -0.46 -2.85
N LEU A 16 10.20 -1.02 -1.87
CA LEU A 16 10.69 -1.15 -0.49
C LEU A 16 11.91 -2.08 -0.36
N ALA A 17 12.10 -2.99 -1.31
CA ALA A 17 13.26 -3.86 -1.39
C ALA A 17 14.42 -3.26 -2.20
N SER A 18 14.24 -2.10 -2.85
CA SER A 18 15.27 -1.47 -3.67
C SER A 18 16.13 -0.50 -2.85
N SER A 19 17.24 -0.05 -3.45
CA SER A 19 18.09 1.01 -2.89
C SER A 19 17.38 2.35 -2.77
N ASP A 20 16.27 2.56 -3.49
CA ASP A 20 15.53 3.83 -3.45
C ASP A 20 14.78 4.03 -2.13
N ALA A 21 14.68 2.96 -1.33
CA ALA A 21 14.05 2.95 -0.01
C ALA A 21 15.09 2.80 1.12
N ASP A 22 16.36 3.15 0.90
CA ASP A 22 17.46 2.94 1.86
C ASP A 22 17.25 3.60 3.24
N TYR A 23 16.47 4.67 3.30
CA TYR A 23 16.12 5.38 4.52
C TYR A 23 14.72 5.06 5.05
N VAL A 24 13.99 4.16 4.39
CA VAL A 24 12.65 3.74 4.82
C VAL A 24 12.78 2.61 5.84
N THR A 25 12.52 2.93 7.09
CA THR A 25 12.48 1.94 8.19
C THR A 25 11.42 2.31 9.23
N GLY A 26 10.88 1.31 9.94
CA GLY A 26 9.88 1.51 10.99
C GLY A 26 8.50 2.02 10.51
N ALA A 27 8.26 2.06 9.19
CA ALA A 27 7.03 2.57 8.60
C ALA A 27 6.05 1.45 8.21
N THR A 28 4.76 1.76 8.20
CA THR A 28 3.69 0.91 7.66
C THR A 28 3.02 1.61 6.49
N TYR A 29 2.86 0.91 5.36
CA TYR A 29 2.22 1.43 4.16
C TYR A 29 0.89 0.73 3.90
N VAL A 30 -0.21 1.48 3.88
CA VAL A 30 -1.56 0.94 3.63
C VAL A 30 -1.90 1.03 2.15
N MET A 31 -2.13 -0.12 1.50
CA MET A 31 -2.50 -0.24 0.08
C MET A 31 -3.88 -0.88 -0.09
N ASP A 32 -4.93 -0.20 0.34
CA ASP A 32 -6.29 -0.75 0.41
C ASP A 32 -7.29 -0.05 -0.55
N GLY A 33 -6.80 0.79 -1.48
CA GLY A 33 -7.67 1.59 -2.35
C GLY A 33 -8.55 2.60 -1.58
N GLY A 34 -8.11 3.01 -0.38
CA GLY A 34 -8.83 3.89 0.53
C GLY A 34 -10.03 3.23 1.21
N LEU A 35 -10.09 1.89 1.28
CA LEU A 35 -11.19 1.16 1.92
C LEU A 35 -11.39 1.60 3.38
N MET A 36 -10.31 1.69 4.16
CA MET A 36 -10.33 2.12 5.56
C MET A 36 -10.88 3.55 5.73
N ARG A 37 -10.63 4.44 4.77
CA ARG A 37 -11.21 5.80 4.77
C ARG A 37 -12.72 5.81 4.55
N ASN A 38 -13.25 4.78 3.91
CA ASN A 38 -14.67 4.68 3.59
C ASN A 38 -15.45 3.83 4.61
N LEU A 39 -14.79 2.93 5.33
CA LEU A 39 -15.45 2.05 6.30
C LEU A 39 -16.12 2.84 7.46
N GLY A 40 -15.58 4.00 7.84
CA GLY A 40 -16.18 4.90 8.83
C GLY A 40 -17.20 5.91 8.27
N GLN A 41 -17.34 6.00 6.95
CA GLN A 41 -18.25 6.93 6.26
C GLN A 41 -19.57 6.26 5.85
N GLY A 42 -19.87 5.06 6.36
CA GLY A 42 -21.06 4.29 6.01
C GLY A 42 -20.93 3.58 4.67
N ALA A 43 -19.97 2.66 4.58
CA ALA A 43 -20.08 1.58 3.60
C ALA A 43 -21.40 0.79 3.81
#